data_AF-A0A1Y2QAG9-F1
#
_entry.id   AF-A0A1Y2QAG9-F1
#
_cell.length_a   1.000
_cell.length_b   1.000
_cell.length_c   1.000
_cell.angle_alpha   90.00
_cell.angle_beta   90.00
_cell.angle_gamma   90.00
#
_symmetry.space_group_name_H-M   'P 1'
#
loop_
_entity.id
_entity.type
_entity.pdbx_description
1 polymer ?
#
loop_
_entity_poly.entity_id
_entity_poly.type
_entity_poly.pdbx_seq_one_letter_code
_entity_poly.pdbx_strand_id
1 'polypeptide(L)' 'MSAVPWPPTSTSAAVVVPAHWTPEQALAVAECLQAMRQALWASYGSQMQQAWREQLMPDTGPPEFIPDEPF' A
#
# COMPACT_ATOMS: atom_id res chain seq x y z
N MET A 1 24.98 13.05 12.13
CA MET A 1 24.60 13.86 10.95
C MET A 1 24.01 12.88 9.95
N SER A 2 22.73 12.81 9.60
CA SER A 2 21.53 13.60 9.88
C SER A 2 20.31 12.70 9.65
N ALA A 3 19.19 13.03 10.28
CA ALA A 3 17.93 12.30 10.19
C ALA A 3 17.27 12.42 8.81
N VAL A 4 16.78 11.31 8.26
CA VAL A 4 15.61 11.28 7.36
C VAL A 4 14.93 9.92 7.56
N PRO A 5 13.66 9.88 8.00
CA PRO A 5 12.63 9.54 7.02
C PRO A 5 11.34 10.33 7.28
N TRP A 6 10.93 11.16 6.33
CA TRP A 6 9.51 11.49 6.24
C TRP A 6 8.79 10.19 5.82
N PRO A 7 7.71 9.74 6.49
CA PRO A 7 6.84 8.75 5.88
C PRO A 7 6.27 9.37 4.59
N PRO A 8 6.23 8.66 3.46
CA PRO A 8 5.42 9.11 2.34
C PRO A 8 3.98 9.13 2.84
N THR A 9 3.41 10.32 2.95
CA THR A 9 1.97 10.46 3.11
C THR A 9 1.36 9.79 1.89
N SER A 10 0.73 8.63 2.06
CA SER A 10 -0.08 8.01 1.00
C SER A 10 -1.27 8.92 0.73
N THR A 11 -1.06 9.97 -0.07
CA THR A 11 -2.16 10.70 -0.70
C THR A 11 -2.83 9.73 -1.64
N SER A 12 -4.01 9.24 -1.24
CA SER A 12 -4.86 8.46 -2.13
C SER A 12 -5.26 9.38 -3.28
N ALA A 13 -4.62 9.23 -4.43
CA ALA A 13 -4.99 9.97 -5.62
C ALA A 13 -6.32 9.42 -6.14
N ALA A 14 -7.37 10.24 -6.14
CA ALA A 14 -8.65 9.86 -6.72
C ALA A 14 -8.47 9.63 -8.23
N VAL A 15 -8.70 8.40 -8.69
CA VAL A 15 -8.68 8.06 -10.12
C VAL A 15 -10.04 8.43 -10.71
N VAL A 16 -10.06 9.41 -11.60
CA VAL A 16 -11.27 9.79 -12.36
C VAL A 16 -11.31 8.97 -13.64
N VAL A 17 -12.30 8.07 -13.76
CA VAL A 17 -12.52 7.25 -14.97
C VAL A 17 -13.46 7.99 -15.92
N PRO A 18 -13.10 8.17 -17.20
CA PRO A 18 -13.99 8.78 -18.20
C PRO A 18 -15.25 7.95 -18.45
N ALA A 19 -16.42 8.60 -18.48
CA ALA A 19 -17.71 7.93 -18.68
C ALA A 19 -18.04 7.55 -20.15
N HIS A 20 -17.17 7.91 -21.10
CA HIS A 20 -17.42 7.74 -22.54
C HIS A 20 -16.75 6.50 -23.15
N TRP A 21 -16.09 5.66 -22.33
CA TRP A 21 -15.41 4.48 -22.83
C TRP A 21 -16.39 3.44 -23.36
N THR A 22 -16.02 2.79 -24.46
CA THR A 22 -16.68 1.54 -24.85
C THR A 22 -16.27 0.41 -23.90
N PRO A 23 -17.05 -0.68 -23.81
CA PRO A 23 -16.69 -1.83 -23.00
C PRO A 23 -15.28 -2.39 -23.31
N GLU A 24 -14.89 -2.42 -24.58
CA GLU A 24 -13.59 -2.92 -25.03
C GLU A 24 -12.44 -2.02 -24.58
N GLN A 25 -12.64 -0.70 -24.63
CA GLN A 25 -11.67 0.27 -24.14
C GLN A 25 -11.49 0.17 -22.63
N ALA A 26 -12.60 0.05 -21.88
CA ALA A 26 -12.54 -0.15 -20.44
C ALA A 26 -11.81 -1.45 -20.07
N LEU A 27 -12.07 -2.53 -20.82
CA LEU A 27 -11.40 -3.81 -20.63
C LEU A 27 -9.88 -3.71 -20.87
N ALA A 28 -9.47 -3.10 -21.99
CA ALA A 28 -8.05 -2.94 -22.32
C ALA A 28 -7.28 -2.15 -21.24
N VAL A 29 -7.89 -1.08 -20.70
CA VAL A 29 -7.29 -0.32 -19.61
C VAL A 29 -7.23 -1.14 -18.32
N ALA A 30 -8.30 -1.88 -17.99
CA ALA A 30 -8.32 -2.74 -16.81
C ALA A 30 -7.22 -3.82 -16.86
N GLU A 31 -7.00 -4.45 -18.01
CA GLU A 31 -5.92 -5.43 -18.22
C GLU A 31 -4.54 -4.78 -18.07
N CYS A 32 -4.34 -3.59 -18.64
CA CYS A 32 -3.10 -2.84 -18.51
C CYS A 32 -2.77 -2.51 -17.04
N LEU A 33 -3.76 -2.00 -16.29
CA LEU A 33 -3.61 -1.68 -14.87
C LEU A 33 -3.32 -2.94 -14.04
N GLN A 34 -3.96 -4.06 -14.37
CA GLN A 34 -3.71 -5.33 -13.69
C GLN A 34 -2.28 -5.82 -13.93
N ALA A 35 -1.80 -5.80 -15.16
CA ALA A 35 -0.42 -6.19 -15.50
C ALA A 35 0.59 -5.27 -14.79
N MET A 36 0.33 -3.96 -14.77
CA MET A 36 1.16 -3.00 -14.05
C MET A 36 1.20 -3.29 -12.53
N ARG A 37 0.04 -3.58 -11.92
CA ARG A 37 -0.04 -3.96 -10.51
C ARG A 37 0.77 -5.21 -10.22
N GLN A 38 0.69 -6.23 -11.08
CA GLN A 38 1.46 -7.46 -10.93
C GLN A 38 2.97 -7.20 -11.02
N ALA A 39 3.42 -6.39 -11.99
CA ALA A 39 4.83 -6.02 -12.13
C ALA A 39 5.34 -5.25 -10.90
N LEU A 40 4.57 -4.28 -10.41
CA LEU A 40 4.90 -3.55 -9.19
C LEU A 40 5.01 -4.48 -7.98
N TRP A 41 4.08 -5.43 -7.83
CA TRP A 41 4.13 -6.38 -6.72
C TRP A 41 5.34 -7.31 -6.81
N ALA A 42 5.71 -7.77 -8.01
CA ALA A 42 6.88 -8.61 -8.22
C ALA A 42 8.19 -7.89 -7.85
N SER A 43 8.29 -6.59 -8.14
CA SER A 43 9.51 -5.81 -7.86
C SER A 43 9.58 -5.25 -6.44
N TYR A 44 8.44 -4.81 -5.89
CA TYR A 44 8.39 -4.00 -4.66
C TYR A 44 7.48 -4.58 -3.58
N GLY A 45 6.93 -5.78 -3.74
CA GLY A 45 5.92 -6.33 -2.83
C GLY A 45 6.34 -6.32 -1.36
N SER A 46 7.57 -6.75 -1.05
CA SER A 46 8.09 -6.74 0.33
C SER A 46 8.25 -5.32 0.90
N GLN A 47 8.67 -4.37 0.06
CA GLN A 47 8.87 -2.97 0.45
C GLN A 47 7.52 -2.26 0.66
N MET A 48 6.53 -2.54 -0.20
CA MET A 48 5.16 -2.04 -0.02
C MET A 48 4.52 -2.59 1.26
N GLN A 49 4.70 -3.89 1.53
CA GLN A 49 4.23 -4.50 2.79
C GLN A 49 4.92 -3.88 4.02
N GLN A 50 6.23 -3.63 3.94
CA GLN A 50 6.97 -2.95 5.00
C GLN A 50 6.42 -1.54 5.24
N ALA A 51 6.28 -0.74 4.18
CA ALA A 51 5.77 0.62 4.28
C ALA A 51 4.34 0.67 4.85
N TRP A 52 3.47 -0.28 4.49
CA TRP A 52 2.14 -0.40 5.09
C TRP A 52 2.18 -0.77 6.57
N ARG A 53 3.06 -1.69 6.97
CA ARG A 53 3.21 -2.03 8.39
C ARG A 53 3.67 -0.83 9.20
N GLU A 54 4.65 -0.08 8.71
CA GLU A 54 5.15 1.12 9.39
C GLU A 54 4.07 2.21 9.48
N GLN A 55 3.19 2.32 8.48
CA GLN A 55 2.07 3.27 8.52
C GLN A 55 0.97 2.86 9.50
N LEU A 56 0.70 1.55 9.63
CA LEU A 56 -0.42 1.02 10.43
C LEU A 56 -0.02 0.63 11.87
N MET A 57 1.24 0.30 12.09
CA MET A 57 1.83 0.00 13.40
C MET A 57 2.94 1.01 13.68
N PRO A 58 2.59 2.27 14.02
CA PRO A 58 3.59 3.18 14.55
C PRO A 58 4.16 2.54 15.81
N ASP A 59 5.47 2.32 15.85
CA ASP A 59 6.30 1.65 16.87
C ASP A 59 5.69 1.67 18.29
N THR A 60 4.64 0.88 18.49
CA THR A 60 4.10 0.57 19.81
C THR A 60 5.07 -0.47 20.29
N GLY A 61 5.95 -0.06 21.21
CA GLY A 61 6.97 -0.92 21.79
C GLY A 61 6.43 -2.29 22.19
N PRO A 62 7.32 -3.28 22.37
CA PRO A 62 6.94 -4.66 22.62
C PRO A 62 5.78 -4.73 23.64
N PRO A 63 4.70 -5.46 23.33
CA PRO A 63 3.55 -5.53 24.22
C PRO A 63 4.05 -5.92 25.61
N GLU A 64 3.71 -5.13 26.63
CA GLU A 64 4.03 -5.49 28.00
C GLU A 64 3.38 -6.85 28.27
N PHE A 65 4.19 -7.87 28.48
CA PHE A 65 3.71 -9.18 28.88
C PHE A 65 3.20 -9.04 30.32
N ILE A 66 1.88 -8.94 30.50
CA ILE A 66 1.25 -8.93 31.81
C ILE A 66 1.01 -10.39 32.22
N PRO A 67 1.76 -10.94 33.20
CA PRO A 67 1.73 -12.38 33.51
C PRO A 67 0.39 -12.87 34.08
N ASP A 68 -0.49 -11.96 34.48
CA ASP A 68 -1.74 -12.23 35.20
C ASP A 68 -3.02 -12.08 34.34
N GLU A 69 -2.91 -11.84 33.03
CA GLU A 69 -4.08 -11.73 32.15
C GLU A 69 -4.38 -13.08 31.47
N PRO A 70 -5.59 -13.67 31.63
CA PRO A 70 -5.95 -14.91 30.96
C PRO A 70 -6.18 -14.70 29.46
N PHE A 71 -5.78 -15.70 28.66
CA PHE A 71 -5.94 -15.76 27.20
C PHE A 71 -7.39 -15.83 26.72
#